data_AF-A0A969ATG9-F1
#
_entry.id   AF-A0A969ATG9-F1
#
_cell.length_a   1.000
_cell.length_b   1.000
_cell.length_c   1.000
_cell.angle_alpha   90.00
_cell.angle_beta   90.00
_cell.angle_gamma   90.00
#
_symmetry.space_group_name_H-M   'P 1'
#
loop_
_entity.id
_entity.type
_entity.pdbx_description
1 polymer ?
#
loop_
_entity_poly.entity_id
_entity_poly.type
_entity_poly.pdbx_seq_one_letter_code
_entity_poly.pdbx_strand_id
1 'polypeptide(L)'
;MSRSSGENHQAQLYNPSSRMACIFLHQKLLAREQKAFSNTRNSINFGAMMYRLTATFIFLTIAWPSSGIDISEDVFAGAPHFVIKTKQATYFLDKEGGGLSRMIDEYGNDWIAYKSDPWNLYPESAASSYRGLPNLVFRSDDNGAGHPGHKVCYSFQVDQSTILTISKNGKWQWRWRFYERYATLTIEKTDPESKYWFLYEGPIAGEFRPKFQYWGTNLGGPRREIIDYYKGDKIFANWHWIYFGDMRVKQILFVAMENPDRQIDSLGFLGNSSQGIQAEDGMVVFGFGRQSDAQPQMTDPHNTFYFGFIKMRVKNQNSHENVVKRIDKLLKE
;
A
#
# COMPACT_ATOMS: atom_id res chain seq x y z
N MET A 1 -54.55 -13.12 -32.11
CA MET A 1 -54.14 -12.51 -33.39
C MET A 1 -53.14 -11.41 -33.03
N SER A 2 -51.87 -11.35 -33.41
CA SER A 2 -50.96 -12.06 -34.34
C SER A 2 -49.52 -11.82 -33.82
N ARG A 3 -48.68 -12.86 -33.62
CA ARG A 3 -47.37 -13.14 -34.29
C ARG A 3 -46.61 -11.88 -34.82
N SER A 4 -45.29 -11.72 -34.64
CA SER A 4 -44.23 -12.72 -34.85
C SER A 4 -42.84 -12.40 -34.24
N SER A 5 -42.06 -13.48 -34.06
CA SER A 5 -40.59 -13.70 -34.27
C SER A 5 -39.57 -12.60 -33.94
N GLY A 6 -38.45 -12.82 -33.26
CA GLY A 6 -37.68 -14.03 -32.98
C GLY A 6 -36.27 -13.86 -33.57
N GLU A 7 -35.21 -13.94 -32.75
CA GLU A 7 -33.85 -14.22 -33.25
C GLU A 7 -32.92 -14.73 -32.13
N ASN A 8 -32.19 -15.78 -32.49
CA ASN A 8 -31.23 -16.55 -31.70
C ASN A 8 -29.83 -15.93 -31.83
N HIS A 9 -29.05 -15.90 -30.74
CA HIS A 9 -27.59 -15.92 -30.84
C HIS A 9 -26.98 -16.99 -29.95
N GLN A 10 -26.32 -17.94 -30.62
CA GLN A 10 -25.52 -19.02 -30.07
C GLN A 10 -24.24 -18.46 -29.42
N ALA A 11 -23.95 -18.92 -28.21
CA ALA A 11 -22.67 -18.72 -27.55
C ALA A 11 -21.60 -19.65 -28.17
N GLN A 12 -20.52 -19.07 -28.69
CA GLN A 12 -19.33 -19.79 -29.11
C GLN A 12 -18.46 -20.15 -27.91
N LEU A 13 -18.04 -21.42 -27.88
CA LEU A 13 -17.14 -22.03 -26.91
C LEU A 13 -15.70 -21.54 -27.12
N TYR A 14 -15.08 -21.06 -26.03
CA TYR A 14 -13.67 -20.63 -25.99
C TYR A 14 -12.77 -21.84 -25.64
N ASN A 15 -11.74 -22.07 -26.46
CA ASN A 15 -10.83 -23.21 -26.38
C ASN A 15 -9.47 -22.79 -25.76
N PRO A 16 -9.06 -23.30 -24.59
CA PRO A 16 -7.78 -22.94 -23.97
C PRO A 16 -6.73 -24.02 -24.24
N SER A 17 -5.97 -23.92 -25.33
CA SER A 17 -4.89 -24.88 -25.63
C SER A 17 -3.66 -24.27 -26.33
N SER A 18 -3.17 -23.12 -25.86
CA SER A 18 -1.95 -22.50 -26.44
C SER A 18 -0.94 -21.90 -25.46
N ARG A 19 -1.01 -22.19 -24.15
CA ARG A 19 -0.04 -21.65 -23.15
C ARG A 19 0.83 -22.69 -22.42
N MET A 20 1.14 -23.81 -23.08
CA MET A 20 2.06 -24.85 -22.55
C MET A 20 3.26 -25.16 -23.46
N ALA A 21 3.69 -24.20 -24.29
CA ALA A 21 4.84 -24.40 -25.20
C ALA A 21 6.14 -23.69 -24.78
N CYS A 22 6.10 -22.69 -23.88
CA CYS A 22 7.30 -21.91 -23.54
C CYS A 22 8.12 -22.41 -22.34
N ILE A 23 7.59 -23.31 -21.49
CA ILE A 23 8.30 -23.75 -20.27
C ILE A 23 9.20 -24.98 -20.53
N PHE A 24 8.94 -25.75 -21.59
CA PHE A 24 9.70 -26.98 -21.88
C PHE A 24 11.04 -26.76 -22.62
N LEU A 25 11.28 -25.58 -23.21
CA LEU A 25 12.53 -25.31 -23.93
C LEU A 25 13.69 -24.89 -23.01
N HIS A 26 13.41 -24.34 -21.82
CA HIS A 26 14.44 -23.81 -20.93
C HIS A 26 15.13 -24.90 -20.09
N GLN A 27 14.43 -26.00 -19.76
CA GLN A 27 15.03 -27.11 -19.00
C GLN A 27 15.96 -28.02 -19.82
N LYS A 28 15.85 -28.03 -21.16
CA LYS A 28 16.75 -28.85 -22.02
C LYS A 28 18.12 -28.21 -22.28
N LEU A 29 18.27 -26.90 -22.10
CA LEU A 29 19.55 -26.21 -22.29
C LEU A 29 20.51 -26.39 -21.09
N LEU A 30 19.99 -26.41 -19.87
CA LEU A 30 20.79 -26.60 -18.65
C LEU A 30 21.37 -28.02 -18.49
N ALA A 31 20.70 -29.04 -19.05
CA ALA A 31 21.18 -30.42 -19.00
C ALA A 31 22.34 -30.71 -19.98
N ARG A 32 22.61 -29.84 -20.96
CA ARG A 32 23.71 -30.00 -21.91
C ARG A 32 25.05 -29.43 -21.41
N GLU A 33 25.04 -28.45 -20.52
CA GLU A 33 26.28 -27.85 -20.01
C GLU A 33 26.94 -28.68 -18.89
N GLN A 34 26.17 -29.41 -18.08
CA GLN A 34 26.76 -30.26 -17.01
C GLN A 34 27.50 -31.51 -17.54
N LYS A 35 27.30 -31.90 -18.79
CA LYS A 35 27.97 -33.08 -19.38
C LYS A 35 29.31 -32.78 -20.05
N ALA A 36 29.68 -31.51 -20.17
CA ALA A 36 30.94 -31.08 -20.80
C ALA A 36 32.12 -30.98 -19.81
N PHE A 37 31.89 -31.06 -18.50
CA PHE A 37 32.92 -30.81 -17.49
C PHE A 37 33.52 -32.06 -16.81
N SER A 38 33.12 -33.28 -17.20
CA SER A 38 33.51 -34.50 -16.45
C SER A 38 34.56 -35.39 -17.13
N ASN A 39 35.25 -34.94 -18.18
CA ASN A 39 36.25 -35.77 -18.87
C ASN A 39 37.60 -35.05 -19.00
N THR A 40 38.43 -35.18 -17.98
CA THR A 40 39.90 -35.24 -18.11
C THR A 40 40.51 -35.80 -16.83
N ARG A 41 40.80 -37.11 -16.85
CA ARG A 41 41.81 -37.72 -15.99
C ARG A 41 43.16 -37.54 -16.69
N ASN A 42 44.21 -37.20 -15.94
CA ASN A 42 45.51 -37.86 -16.10
C ASN A 42 46.37 -37.69 -14.85
N SER A 43 46.98 -38.81 -14.49
CA SER A 43 47.83 -39.10 -13.35
C SER A 43 49.27 -38.64 -13.57
N ILE A 44 49.87 -37.95 -12.59
CA ILE A 44 51.33 -37.88 -12.41
C ILE A 44 51.61 -37.95 -10.90
N ASN A 45 52.26 -39.05 -10.48
CA ASN A 45 52.91 -39.20 -9.18
C ASN A 45 54.32 -38.60 -9.27
N PHE A 46 54.63 -37.60 -8.46
CA PHE A 46 56.00 -37.27 -8.07
C PHE A 46 55.96 -36.74 -6.64
N GLY A 47 56.60 -37.47 -5.72
CA GLY A 47 56.74 -37.07 -4.33
C GLY A 47 57.83 -36.01 -4.17
N ALA A 48 57.59 -35.05 -3.27
CA ALA A 48 58.58 -34.46 -2.37
C ALA A 48 57.93 -33.37 -1.52
N MET A 49 58.31 -33.36 -0.24
CA MET A 49 58.32 -32.20 0.66
C MET A 49 56.96 -31.64 1.13
N MET A 50 56.47 -32.24 2.21
CA MET A 50 55.30 -31.83 2.97
C MET A 50 55.62 -30.62 3.87
N TYR A 51 55.62 -29.40 3.32
CA TYR A 51 55.46 -28.18 4.12
C TYR A 51 53.96 -27.94 4.33
N ARG A 52 53.47 -28.16 5.56
CA ARG A 52 52.10 -27.82 5.97
C ARG A 52 51.96 -26.30 6.08
N LEU A 53 51.70 -25.64 4.95
CA LEU A 53 51.09 -24.32 4.93
C LEU A 53 49.58 -24.51 5.10
N THR A 54 49.10 -24.46 6.34
CA THR A 54 47.69 -24.25 6.64
C THR A 54 47.32 -22.84 6.15
N ALA A 55 46.88 -22.74 4.89
CA ALA A 55 46.25 -21.54 4.38
C ALA A 55 44.91 -21.36 5.11
N THR A 56 44.92 -20.61 6.20
CA THR A 56 43.72 -20.13 6.86
C THR A 56 43.03 -19.18 5.90
N PHE A 57 42.08 -19.69 5.11
CA PHE A 57 41.14 -18.85 4.38
C PHE A 57 40.26 -18.16 5.42
N ILE A 58 40.66 -16.95 5.81
CA ILE A 58 39.80 -16.02 6.53
C ILE A 58 38.70 -15.63 5.54
N PHE A 59 37.56 -16.34 5.59
CA PHE A 59 36.32 -15.86 5.00
C PHE A 59 35.91 -14.61 5.78
N LEU A 60 36.40 -13.45 5.34
CA LEU A 60 35.77 -12.18 5.66
C LEU A 60 34.38 -12.22 5.03
N THR A 61 33.39 -12.62 5.82
CA THR A 61 31.99 -12.38 5.52
C THR A 61 31.82 -10.87 5.49
N ILE A 62 31.88 -10.29 4.30
CA ILE A 62 31.43 -8.92 4.07
C ILE A 62 29.93 -8.96 4.38
N ALA A 63 29.58 -8.60 5.61
CA ALA A 63 28.20 -8.38 5.99
C ALA A 63 27.72 -7.22 5.13
N TRP A 64 27.01 -7.52 4.05
CA TRP A 64 26.33 -6.49 3.30
C TRP A 64 25.37 -5.79 4.27
N PRO A 65 25.39 -4.45 4.33
CA PRO A 65 24.44 -3.73 5.14
C PRO A 65 23.04 -4.15 4.71
N SER A 66 22.31 -4.79 5.61
CA SER A 66 20.88 -5.02 5.44
C SER A 66 20.24 -3.65 5.19
N SER A 67 19.42 -3.56 4.15
CA SER A 67 18.72 -2.34 3.70
C SER A 67 17.75 -1.74 4.74
N GLY A 68 17.72 -2.27 5.97
CA GLY A 68 16.75 -1.90 7.01
C GLY A 68 15.31 -2.27 6.65
N ILE A 69 15.13 -3.05 5.57
CA ILE A 69 13.85 -3.46 4.99
C ILE A 69 13.89 -4.97 4.81
N ASP A 70 12.88 -5.64 5.36
CA ASP A 70 12.66 -7.07 5.22
C ASP A 70 11.26 -7.28 4.62
N ILE A 71 11.20 -8.02 3.50
CA ILE A 71 9.95 -8.36 2.81
C ILE A 71 9.78 -9.87 2.90
N SER A 72 8.71 -10.30 3.55
CA SER A 72 8.27 -11.69 3.61
C SER A 72 6.83 -11.82 3.10
N GLU A 73 6.32 -13.05 3.03
CA GLU A 73 4.92 -13.32 2.71
C GLU A 73 4.19 -13.91 3.92
N ASP A 74 2.91 -13.57 4.07
CA ASP A 74 2.02 -14.13 5.09
C ASP A 74 0.55 -14.08 4.60
N VAL A 75 -0.38 -14.61 5.38
CA VAL A 75 -1.82 -14.51 5.15
C VAL A 75 -2.46 -13.68 6.25
N PHE A 76 -3.22 -12.66 5.86
CA PHE A 76 -4.00 -11.82 6.78
C PHE A 76 -5.41 -11.62 6.21
N ALA A 77 -6.42 -11.65 7.09
CA ALA A 77 -7.84 -11.56 6.69
C ALA A 77 -8.25 -12.52 5.55
N GLY A 78 -7.62 -13.70 5.47
CA GLY A 78 -7.91 -14.70 4.44
C GLY A 78 -7.33 -14.41 3.04
N ALA A 79 -6.48 -13.38 2.90
CA ALA A 79 -5.82 -13.02 1.64
C ALA A 79 -4.28 -13.09 1.77
N PRO A 80 -3.56 -13.39 0.68
CA PRO A 80 -2.10 -13.41 0.68
C PRO A 80 -1.54 -11.98 0.73
N HIS A 81 -0.52 -11.76 1.55
CA HIS A 81 0.08 -10.45 1.80
C HIS A 81 1.60 -10.48 1.61
N PHE A 82 2.16 -9.35 1.20
CA PHE A 82 3.54 -9.03 1.56
C PHE A 82 3.55 -8.39 2.95
N VAL A 83 4.44 -8.86 3.81
CA VAL A 83 4.72 -8.27 5.11
C VAL A 83 6.06 -7.55 5.01
N ILE A 84 6.02 -6.22 5.08
CA ILE A 84 7.19 -5.36 4.93
C ILE A 84 7.54 -4.78 6.28
N LYS A 85 8.68 -5.19 6.85
CA LYS A 85 9.20 -4.65 8.10
C LYS A 85 10.27 -3.61 7.79
N THR A 86 10.09 -2.42 8.34
CA THR A 86 11.08 -1.36 8.33
C THR A 86 11.43 -0.99 9.76
N LYS A 87 12.36 -0.05 9.92
CA LYS A 87 12.71 0.48 11.24
C LYS A 87 11.54 1.18 11.95
N GLN A 88 10.58 1.75 11.21
CA GLN A 88 9.49 2.54 11.79
C GLN A 88 8.12 1.87 11.74
N ALA A 89 7.91 0.91 10.83
CA ALA A 89 6.60 0.32 10.63
C ALA A 89 6.67 -1.13 10.17
N THR A 90 5.58 -1.86 10.40
CA THR A 90 5.28 -3.08 9.66
C THR A 90 4.05 -2.85 8.80
N TYR A 91 4.20 -3.06 7.49
CA TYR A 91 3.15 -2.93 6.50
C TYR A 91 2.65 -4.31 6.08
N PHE A 92 1.33 -4.43 5.90
CA PHE A 92 0.72 -5.61 5.29
C PHE A 92 0.07 -5.17 3.99
N LEU A 93 0.70 -5.48 2.86
CA LEU A 93 0.19 -5.18 1.52
C LEU A 93 -0.58 -6.38 0.98
N ASP A 94 -1.88 -6.22 0.74
CA ASP A 94 -2.70 -7.26 0.12
C ASP A 94 -2.26 -7.49 -1.33
N LYS A 95 -1.86 -8.72 -1.66
CA LYS A 95 -1.34 -9.06 -2.99
C LYS A 95 -2.41 -9.00 -4.07
N GLU A 96 -3.68 -9.24 -3.72
CA GLU A 96 -4.82 -9.29 -4.64
C GLU A 96 -5.60 -7.97 -4.70
N GLY A 97 -5.55 -7.15 -3.64
CA GLY A 97 -6.18 -5.84 -3.58
C GLY A 97 -5.25 -4.69 -4.00
N GLY A 98 -3.96 -4.84 -3.70
CA GLY A 98 -2.94 -3.85 -4.04
C GLY A 98 -2.85 -2.65 -3.08
N GLY A 99 -3.62 -2.68 -2.00
CA GLY A 99 -3.62 -1.72 -0.89
C GLY A 99 -3.13 -2.34 0.42
N LEU A 100 -2.73 -1.50 1.37
CA LEU A 100 -2.35 -1.91 2.71
C LEU A 100 -3.59 -2.21 3.54
N SER A 101 -3.60 -3.38 4.18
CA SER A 101 -4.60 -3.78 5.19
C SER A 101 -4.15 -3.39 6.61
N ARG A 102 -2.84 -3.27 6.83
CA ARG A 102 -2.26 -2.89 8.13
C ARG A 102 -1.07 -1.97 7.95
N MET A 103 -0.94 -1.02 8.87
CA MET A 103 0.26 -0.20 9.03
C MET A 103 0.53 -0.04 10.51
N ILE A 104 1.40 -0.88 11.03
CA ILE A 104 1.65 -1.04 12.46
C ILE A 104 2.87 -0.20 12.83
N ASP A 105 2.74 0.71 13.80
CA ASP A 105 3.85 1.53 14.29
C ASP A 105 4.77 0.78 15.26
N GLU A 106 5.87 1.42 15.68
CA GLU A 106 6.83 0.86 16.64
C GLU A 106 6.24 0.51 18.03
N TYR A 107 5.03 1.00 18.33
CA TYR A 107 4.32 0.73 19.59
C TYR A 107 3.26 -0.37 19.43
N GLY A 108 3.10 -0.95 18.24
CA GLY A 108 2.11 -1.98 17.95
C GLY A 108 0.72 -1.45 17.61
N ASN A 109 0.54 -0.14 17.44
CA ASN A 109 -0.75 0.42 17.02
C ASN A 109 -0.93 0.22 15.52
N ASP A 110 -2.04 -0.35 15.10
CA ASP A 110 -2.38 -0.53 13.68
C ASP A 110 -3.22 0.65 13.17
N TRP A 111 -2.63 1.49 12.34
CA TRP A 111 -3.24 2.71 11.83
C TRP A 111 -4.23 2.48 10.68
N ILE A 112 -4.39 1.23 10.23
CA ILE A 112 -5.42 0.86 9.23
C ILE A 112 -6.42 -0.08 9.85
N ALA A 113 -5.96 -1.14 10.54
CA ALA A 113 -6.79 -2.09 11.25
C ALA A 113 -7.96 -2.64 10.40
N TYR A 114 -7.67 -3.00 9.15
CA TYR A 114 -8.62 -3.59 8.21
C TYR A 114 -9.18 -4.93 8.72
N LYS A 115 -10.46 -5.16 8.42
CA LYS A 115 -11.16 -6.44 8.62
C LYS A 115 -12.07 -6.67 7.41
N SER A 116 -12.26 -7.92 7.01
CA SER A 116 -13.17 -8.26 5.90
C SER A 116 -14.63 -7.99 6.24
N ASP A 117 -15.02 -8.20 7.49
CA ASP A 117 -16.43 -8.24 7.89
C ASP A 117 -16.76 -7.19 8.97
N PRO A 118 -17.93 -6.53 8.88
CA PRO A 118 -18.90 -6.60 7.77
C PRO A 118 -18.36 -5.97 6.48
N TRP A 119 -18.78 -6.51 5.33
CA TRP A 119 -18.35 -6.05 4.00
C TRP A 119 -19.35 -5.08 3.38
N ASN A 120 -18.88 -3.88 3.07
CA ASN A 120 -19.61 -2.84 2.33
C ASN A 120 -21.01 -2.49 2.88
N LEU A 121 -21.14 -2.46 4.21
CA LEU A 121 -22.35 -2.08 4.91
C LEU A 121 -22.17 -0.70 5.55
N TYR A 122 -22.98 0.28 5.14
CA TYR A 122 -22.87 1.64 5.70
C TYR A 122 -23.81 1.82 6.90
N PRO A 123 -23.34 2.35 8.05
CA PRO A 123 -21.96 2.78 8.33
C PRO A 123 -21.04 1.71 8.96
N GLU A 124 -21.53 0.50 9.25
CA GLU A 124 -20.86 -0.55 10.02
C GLU A 124 -19.45 -0.88 9.52
N SER A 125 -19.25 -0.87 8.20
CA SER A 125 -17.97 -1.15 7.56
C SER A 125 -16.88 -0.10 7.80
N ALA A 126 -17.20 1.04 8.44
CA ALA A 126 -16.20 1.98 8.94
C ALA A 126 -15.27 1.38 10.02
N ALA A 127 -15.70 0.28 10.67
CA ALA A 127 -14.89 -0.51 11.59
C ALA A 127 -14.19 -1.72 10.95
N SER A 128 -14.36 -1.92 9.63
CA SER A 128 -13.91 -3.12 8.91
C SER A 128 -13.54 -2.81 7.45
N SER A 129 -14.38 -3.20 6.48
CA SER A 129 -14.02 -3.35 5.08
C SER A 129 -13.87 -2.03 4.33
N TYR A 130 -14.19 -0.90 4.93
CA TYR A 130 -13.85 0.41 4.34
C TYR A 130 -12.42 0.82 4.64
N ARG A 131 -11.78 0.26 5.67
CA ARG A 131 -10.42 0.64 6.04
C ARG A 131 -9.40 0.20 4.99
N GLY A 132 -8.36 0.98 4.77
CA GLY A 132 -7.33 0.71 3.78
C GLY A 132 -6.41 1.89 3.53
N LEU A 133 -5.24 1.62 2.96
CA LEU A 133 -4.33 2.64 2.44
C LEU A 133 -3.56 2.15 1.21
N PRO A 134 -3.72 2.75 0.03
CA PRO A 134 -4.83 3.63 -0.31
C PRO A 134 -6.17 2.87 -0.43
N ASN A 135 -7.20 3.60 -0.82
CA ASN A 135 -8.21 3.17 -1.77
C ASN A 135 -7.99 4.02 -3.04
N LEU A 136 -7.84 3.42 -4.24
CA LEU A 136 -7.50 4.18 -5.46
C LEU A 136 -8.66 4.29 -6.45
N VAL A 137 -9.18 3.15 -6.90
CA VAL A 137 -10.09 3.07 -8.05
C VAL A 137 -11.52 2.82 -7.59
N PHE A 138 -12.44 3.65 -8.05
CA PHE A 138 -13.86 3.59 -7.67
C PHE A 138 -14.78 3.80 -8.88
N ARG A 139 -15.92 3.08 -8.91
CA ARG A 139 -16.96 3.19 -9.95
C ARG A 139 -16.47 2.98 -11.39
N SER A 140 -15.49 2.10 -11.58
CA SER A 140 -15.06 1.62 -12.90
C SER A 140 -14.94 0.08 -12.90
N ASP A 141 -14.51 -0.51 -14.01
CA ASP A 141 -14.34 -1.96 -14.15
C ASP A 141 -13.40 -2.57 -13.10
N ASP A 142 -12.43 -1.80 -12.60
CA ASP A 142 -11.48 -2.21 -11.54
C ASP A 142 -11.84 -1.62 -10.17
N ASN A 143 -13.13 -1.43 -9.89
CA ASN A 143 -13.59 -0.91 -8.61
C ASN A 143 -12.97 -1.67 -7.43
N GLY A 144 -12.27 -0.93 -6.56
CA GLY A 144 -11.52 -1.45 -5.41
C GLY A 144 -10.05 -1.77 -5.68
N ALA A 145 -9.54 -1.55 -6.89
CA ALA A 145 -8.10 -1.63 -7.12
C ALA A 145 -7.37 -0.61 -6.25
N GLY A 146 -6.32 -1.07 -5.56
CA GLY A 146 -5.60 -0.29 -4.57
C GLY A 146 -6.19 -0.36 -3.16
N HIS A 147 -7.30 -1.07 -2.94
CA HIS A 147 -7.94 -1.24 -1.62
C HIS A 147 -7.86 -2.71 -1.15
N PRO A 148 -7.54 -3.00 0.13
CA PRO A 148 -7.41 -4.38 0.64
C PRO A 148 -8.75 -5.15 0.64
N GLY A 149 -8.68 -6.46 0.41
CA GLY A 149 -9.83 -7.37 0.37
C GLY A 149 -10.49 -7.53 -0.99
N HIS A 150 -10.22 -6.61 -1.92
CA HIS A 150 -10.60 -6.79 -3.31
C HIS A 150 -9.67 -7.80 -4.01
N LYS A 151 -10.19 -8.52 -5.01
CA LYS A 151 -9.41 -9.51 -5.79
C LYS A 151 -9.23 -9.08 -7.23
N VAL A 152 -8.78 -7.85 -7.44
CA VAL A 152 -8.75 -7.17 -8.74
C VAL A 152 -7.35 -6.77 -9.19
N CYS A 153 -6.30 -7.15 -8.45
CA CYS A 153 -4.91 -6.84 -8.76
C CYS A 153 -4.01 -8.07 -8.72
N TYR A 154 -2.80 -7.90 -9.27
CA TYR A 154 -1.64 -8.74 -9.03
C TYR A 154 -0.52 -7.86 -8.48
N SER A 155 0.06 -8.24 -7.34
CA SER A 155 1.23 -7.56 -6.77
C SER A 155 2.43 -8.49 -6.71
N PHE A 156 3.60 -7.98 -7.08
CA PHE A 156 4.84 -8.74 -7.16
C PHE A 156 6.04 -7.92 -6.69
N GLN A 157 6.87 -8.54 -5.85
CA GLN A 157 8.15 -7.96 -5.44
C GLN A 157 9.10 -7.91 -6.64
N VAL A 158 9.66 -6.73 -6.93
CA VAL A 158 10.58 -6.54 -8.06
C VAL A 158 12.04 -6.35 -7.62
N ASP A 159 12.26 -5.91 -6.38
CA ASP A 159 13.58 -5.82 -5.74
C ASP A 159 13.44 -5.91 -4.20
N GLN A 160 14.52 -5.64 -3.46
CA GLN A 160 14.58 -5.74 -2.00
C GLN A 160 13.63 -4.78 -1.25
N SER A 161 13.15 -3.73 -1.91
CA SER A 161 12.39 -2.63 -1.30
C SER A 161 11.15 -2.22 -2.09
N THR A 162 10.85 -2.90 -3.20
CA THR A 162 9.86 -2.45 -4.17
C THR A 162 8.87 -3.54 -4.52
N ILE A 163 7.59 -3.18 -4.55
CA ILE A 163 6.49 -4.03 -5.02
C ILE A 163 5.75 -3.29 -6.13
N LEU A 164 5.55 -3.95 -7.26
CA LEU A 164 4.74 -3.46 -8.37
C LEU A 164 3.36 -4.11 -8.29
N THR A 165 2.32 -3.29 -8.46
CA THR A 165 0.93 -3.73 -8.50
C THR A 165 0.31 -3.34 -9.84
N ILE A 166 -0.41 -4.27 -10.46
CA ILE A 166 -1.13 -4.08 -11.72
C ILE A 166 -2.57 -4.57 -11.54
N SER A 167 -3.57 -3.81 -12.02
CA SER A 167 -4.95 -4.29 -12.05
C SER A 167 -5.09 -5.49 -12.99
N LYS A 168 -6.04 -6.39 -12.73
CA LYS A 168 -6.20 -7.64 -13.49
C LYS A 168 -6.55 -7.40 -14.97
N ASN A 169 -7.21 -6.30 -15.29
CA ASN A 169 -7.46 -5.91 -16.67
C ASN A 169 -6.28 -5.13 -17.32
N GLY A 170 -5.23 -4.81 -16.54
CA GLY A 170 -4.03 -4.13 -16.98
C GLY A 170 -4.17 -2.62 -17.21
N LYS A 171 -5.27 -1.98 -16.83
CA LYS A 171 -5.51 -0.55 -17.03
C LYS A 171 -4.79 0.32 -15.99
N TRP A 172 -4.62 -0.17 -14.77
CA TRP A 172 -3.95 0.55 -13.68
C TRP A 172 -2.64 -0.12 -13.27
N GLN A 173 -1.65 0.70 -12.92
CA GLN A 173 -0.37 0.24 -12.38
C GLN A 173 0.19 1.26 -11.41
N TRP A 174 0.75 0.78 -10.30
CA TRP A 174 1.47 1.61 -9.34
C TRP A 174 2.57 0.82 -8.64
N ARG A 175 3.55 1.56 -8.15
CA ARG A 175 4.73 1.04 -7.49
C ARG A 175 4.77 1.47 -6.03
N TRP A 176 4.87 0.50 -5.15
CA TRP A 176 5.26 0.71 -3.77
C TRP A 176 6.77 0.69 -3.65
N ARG A 177 7.34 1.66 -2.94
CA ARG A 177 8.74 1.61 -2.51
C ARG A 177 8.83 1.89 -1.02
N PHE A 178 9.54 1.03 -0.32
CA PHE A 178 9.72 1.11 1.13
C PHE A 178 11.09 1.66 1.45
N TYR A 179 11.14 2.54 2.45
CA TYR A 179 12.35 3.09 3.03
C TYR A 179 12.34 2.79 4.53
N GLU A 180 13.47 3.00 5.22
CA GLU A 180 13.52 2.76 6.67
C GLU A 180 12.48 3.57 7.47
N ARG A 181 12.06 4.72 6.92
CA ARG A 181 11.29 5.75 7.65
C ARG A 181 9.92 6.09 7.06
N TYR A 182 9.69 5.75 5.81
CA TYR A 182 8.47 6.07 5.07
C TYR A 182 8.33 5.07 3.92
N ALA A 183 7.20 5.13 3.23
CA ALA A 183 7.03 4.46 1.95
C ALA A 183 6.44 5.46 0.95
N THR A 184 6.64 5.14 -0.32
CA THR A 184 5.99 5.85 -1.42
C THR A 184 5.09 4.93 -2.22
N LEU A 185 4.06 5.52 -2.80
CA LEU A 185 3.25 4.92 -3.84
C LEU A 185 3.31 5.84 -5.06
N THR A 186 3.86 5.35 -6.16
CA THR A 186 3.93 6.09 -7.43
C THR A 186 2.97 5.45 -8.42
N ILE A 187 2.00 6.22 -8.92
CA ILE A 187 1.18 5.82 -10.05
C ILE A 187 2.10 5.76 -11.29
N GLU A 188 1.96 4.69 -12.07
CA GLU A 188 2.74 4.51 -13.31
C GLU A 188 1.84 4.37 -14.54
N LYS A 189 0.56 4.02 -14.33
CA LYS A 189 -0.45 3.91 -15.37
C LYS A 189 -1.85 4.13 -14.81
N THR A 190 -2.65 4.90 -15.55
CA THR A 190 -4.06 5.16 -15.27
C THR A 190 -4.94 4.71 -16.43
N ASP A 191 -6.20 4.40 -16.14
CA ASP A 191 -7.23 4.25 -17.19
C ASP A 191 -7.59 5.65 -17.72
N PRO A 192 -7.40 5.96 -19.02
CA PRO A 192 -7.71 7.28 -19.56
C PRO A 192 -9.20 7.65 -19.44
N GLU A 193 -10.09 6.67 -19.30
CA GLU A 193 -11.53 6.87 -19.20
C GLU A 193 -12.04 7.01 -17.76
N SER A 194 -11.15 6.87 -16.77
CA SER A 194 -11.53 6.86 -15.36
C SER A 194 -10.61 7.73 -14.51
N LYS A 195 -11.21 8.37 -13.50
CA LYS A 195 -10.48 9.12 -12.48
C LYS A 195 -10.19 8.23 -11.28
N TYR A 196 -9.20 8.61 -10.49
CA TYR A 196 -8.87 7.97 -9.22
C TYR A 196 -8.76 9.00 -8.09
N TRP A 197 -8.57 8.50 -6.88
CA TRP A 197 -8.25 9.28 -5.69
C TRP A 197 -7.18 8.56 -4.88
N PHE A 198 -6.72 9.14 -3.79
CA PHE A 198 -5.94 8.43 -2.79
C PHE A 198 -6.64 8.56 -1.45
N LEU A 199 -7.20 7.48 -0.91
CA LEU A 199 -7.84 7.51 0.41
C LEU A 199 -6.98 6.88 1.50
N TYR A 200 -6.92 7.53 2.65
CA TYR A 200 -6.57 6.90 3.92
C TYR A 200 -7.86 6.69 4.71
N GLU A 201 -8.15 5.42 5.01
CA GLU A 201 -9.33 4.99 5.75
C GLU A 201 -8.86 4.12 6.92
N GLY A 202 -8.81 4.67 8.14
CA GLY A 202 -8.28 3.96 9.28
C GLY A 202 -8.43 4.68 10.62
N PRO A 203 -8.31 3.96 11.75
CA PRO A 203 -8.27 4.59 13.06
C PRO A 203 -6.91 5.30 13.27
N ILE A 204 -6.91 6.39 14.04
CA ILE A 204 -5.66 7.06 14.42
C ILE A 204 -5.11 6.34 15.65
N ALA A 205 -3.85 5.91 15.59
CA ALA A 205 -3.16 5.22 16.67
C ALA A 205 -3.90 3.95 17.16
N GLY A 206 -4.45 3.16 16.24
CA GLY A 206 -5.02 1.84 16.55
C GLY A 206 -6.47 1.83 17.03
N GLU A 207 -7.07 2.99 17.31
CA GLU A 207 -8.40 3.04 17.91
C GLU A 207 -9.21 4.26 17.45
N PHE A 208 -10.52 4.12 17.29
CA PHE A 208 -11.39 5.26 17.01
C PHE A 208 -11.72 6.03 18.29
N ARG A 209 -11.01 7.14 18.52
CA ARG A 209 -11.17 8.00 19.70
C ARG A 209 -11.13 9.49 19.32
N PRO A 210 -12.12 10.01 18.59
CA PRO A 210 -12.07 11.38 18.03
C PRO A 210 -11.74 12.48 19.05
N LYS A 211 -12.19 12.34 20.30
CA LYS A 211 -11.90 13.29 21.40
C LYS A 211 -10.42 13.44 21.76
N PHE A 212 -9.60 12.43 21.50
CA PHE A 212 -8.15 12.45 21.78
C PHE A 212 -7.32 12.73 20.52
N GLN A 213 -7.96 12.74 19.35
CA GLN A 213 -7.32 12.79 18.07
C GLN A 213 -7.22 14.23 17.58
N TYR A 214 -6.20 14.47 16.76
CA TYR A 214 -5.93 15.75 16.14
C TYR A 214 -5.36 15.52 14.75
N TRP A 215 -5.41 16.55 13.94
CA TRP A 215 -4.85 16.54 12.59
C TRP A 215 -4.19 17.89 12.29
N GLY A 216 -3.49 17.98 11.17
CA GLY A 216 -2.99 19.25 10.66
C GLY A 216 -2.45 19.09 9.26
N THR A 217 -2.35 20.20 8.54
CA THR A 217 -2.01 20.20 7.12
C THR A 217 -0.98 21.28 6.82
N ASN A 218 -0.54 21.36 5.57
CA ASN A 218 0.28 22.47 5.08
C ASN A 218 -0.40 23.85 5.26
N LEU A 219 -1.71 23.90 5.55
CA LEU A 219 -2.46 25.13 5.80
C LEU A 219 -2.60 25.47 7.30
N GLY A 220 -2.09 24.62 8.20
CA GLY A 220 -2.06 24.89 9.65
C GLY A 220 -2.38 23.68 10.53
N GLY A 221 -2.18 23.84 11.84
CA GLY A 221 -2.46 22.83 12.86
C GLY A 221 -1.70 23.06 14.17
N PRO A 222 -1.86 22.19 15.19
CA PRO A 222 -2.79 21.08 15.21
C PRO A 222 -4.25 21.54 15.38
N ARG A 223 -5.15 20.88 14.66
CA ARG A 223 -6.60 21.04 14.66
C ARG A 223 -7.23 19.91 15.47
N ARG A 224 -8.33 20.22 16.17
CA ARG A 224 -9.01 19.30 17.13
C ARG A 224 -10.52 19.27 16.94
N GLU A 225 -11.02 19.99 15.95
CA GLU A 225 -12.40 19.88 15.51
C GLU A 225 -12.70 18.44 15.07
N ILE A 226 -13.83 17.92 15.55
CA ILE A 226 -14.34 16.59 15.20
C ILE A 226 -15.41 16.79 14.13
N ILE A 227 -15.23 16.15 12.98
CA ILE A 227 -16.05 16.33 11.77
C ILE A 227 -16.92 15.08 11.61
N ASP A 228 -18.19 15.13 11.99
CA ASP A 228 -19.08 13.98 12.02
C ASP A 228 -19.60 13.62 10.62
N TYR A 229 -18.84 12.79 9.90
CA TYR A 229 -19.16 12.40 8.54
C TYR A 229 -20.50 11.63 8.48
N TYR A 230 -20.87 10.87 9.53
CA TYR A 230 -22.17 10.21 9.52
C TYR A 230 -23.34 11.20 9.39
N LYS A 231 -23.20 12.41 9.94
CA LYS A 231 -24.20 13.50 9.85
C LYS A 231 -24.08 14.37 8.60
N GLY A 232 -23.15 14.03 7.70
CA GLY A 232 -22.89 14.78 6.46
C GLY A 232 -21.78 15.81 6.57
N ASP A 233 -21.15 15.98 7.73
CA ASP A 233 -20.07 16.95 7.91
C ASP A 233 -18.78 16.48 7.22
N LYS A 234 -18.16 17.37 6.46
CA LYS A 234 -16.85 17.17 5.84
C LYS A 234 -16.11 18.49 5.74
N ILE A 235 -14.78 18.43 5.84
CA ILE A 235 -13.93 19.55 5.44
C ILE A 235 -13.42 19.28 4.04
N PHE A 236 -13.48 20.30 3.20
CA PHE A 236 -12.90 20.30 1.86
C PHE A 236 -11.87 21.41 1.73
N ALA A 237 -10.72 21.08 1.17
CA ALA A 237 -9.66 22.04 0.81
C ALA A 237 -8.73 21.37 -0.20
N ASN A 238 -7.67 22.05 -0.62
CA ASN A 238 -6.57 21.45 -1.38
C ASN A 238 -5.34 21.44 -0.47
N TRP A 239 -4.91 20.25 -0.08
CA TRP A 239 -3.78 20.03 0.82
C TRP A 239 -2.63 19.40 0.07
N HIS A 240 -1.40 19.82 0.39
CA HIS A 240 -0.20 19.15 -0.10
C HIS A 240 0.13 17.92 0.76
N TRP A 241 -0.15 18.04 2.06
CA TRP A 241 0.04 16.98 3.04
C TRP A 241 -0.89 17.16 4.23
N ILE A 242 -1.15 16.06 4.90
CA ILE A 242 -1.88 15.98 6.17
C ILE A 242 -1.14 15.07 7.14
N TYR A 243 -1.27 15.32 8.44
CA TYR A 243 -0.94 14.34 9.46
C TYR A 243 -2.11 14.11 10.41
N PHE A 244 -2.10 12.93 11.03
CA PHE A 244 -3.02 12.50 12.06
C PHE A 244 -2.25 12.08 13.30
N GLY A 245 -2.72 12.47 14.47
CA GLY A 245 -2.12 12.07 15.73
C GLY A 245 -3.12 11.94 16.86
N ASP A 246 -2.69 11.30 17.93
CA ASP A 246 -3.49 11.08 19.12
C ASP A 246 -2.71 11.58 20.34
N MET A 247 -3.40 12.31 21.23
CA MET A 247 -2.81 12.92 22.42
C MET A 247 -2.31 11.89 23.45
N ARG A 248 -2.61 10.61 23.27
CA ARG A 248 -2.17 9.50 24.13
C ARG A 248 -0.83 8.93 23.67
N VAL A 249 -0.51 8.98 22.38
CA VAL A 249 0.74 8.44 21.81
C VAL A 249 1.74 9.54 21.43
N LYS A 250 2.98 9.17 21.09
CA LYS A 250 4.04 10.11 20.67
C LYS A 250 4.46 9.83 19.22
N GLN A 251 3.46 9.65 18.38
CA GLN A 251 3.57 9.21 17.00
C GLN A 251 2.47 9.90 16.19
N ILE A 252 2.81 10.37 14.98
CA ILE A 252 1.83 10.79 13.97
C ILE A 252 2.03 9.98 12.70
N LEU A 253 0.94 9.71 12.00
CA LEU A 253 0.93 9.29 10.60
C LEU A 253 0.87 10.56 9.74
N PHE A 254 1.69 10.65 8.70
CA PHE A 254 1.53 11.65 7.65
C PHE A 254 1.23 10.99 6.32
N VAL A 255 0.53 11.73 5.46
CA VAL A 255 0.33 11.43 4.04
C VAL A 255 0.57 12.72 3.26
N ALA A 256 1.32 12.65 2.18
CA ALA A 256 1.72 13.78 1.36
C ALA A 256 1.72 13.42 -0.12
N MET A 257 1.54 14.40 -0.98
CA MET A 257 1.83 14.30 -2.41
C MET A 257 3.22 14.85 -2.69
N GLU A 258 3.92 14.31 -3.68
CA GLU A 258 5.20 14.85 -4.15
C GLU A 258 5.02 16.22 -4.82
N ASN A 259 4.05 16.27 -5.73
CA ASN A 259 3.68 17.45 -6.47
C ASN A 259 2.24 17.79 -6.08
N PRO A 260 1.98 18.99 -5.51
CA PRO A 260 0.62 19.39 -5.19
C PRO A 260 -0.18 19.55 -6.49
N ASP A 261 -1.41 19.04 -6.49
CA ASP A 261 -2.36 19.25 -7.57
C ASP A 261 -3.34 20.39 -7.23
N ARG A 262 -4.38 20.56 -8.06
CA ARG A 262 -5.47 21.53 -7.83
C ARG A 262 -6.79 20.86 -7.45
N GLN A 263 -6.76 19.57 -7.17
CA GLN A 263 -7.97 18.81 -6.87
C GLN A 263 -8.41 19.09 -5.43
N ILE A 264 -9.71 18.97 -5.22
CA ILE A 264 -10.28 19.12 -3.90
C ILE A 264 -10.16 17.82 -3.13
N ASP A 265 -9.78 17.94 -1.88
CA ASP A 265 -9.59 16.85 -0.93
C ASP A 265 -10.71 16.87 0.10
N SER A 266 -10.91 15.75 0.80
CA SER A 266 -11.90 15.67 1.86
C SER A 266 -11.33 15.05 3.14
N LEU A 267 -11.86 15.49 4.27
CA LEU A 267 -11.61 14.92 5.60
C LEU A 267 -12.92 14.79 6.38
N GLY A 268 -13.10 13.65 7.06
CA GLY A 268 -14.17 13.42 8.03
C GLY A 268 -13.88 12.25 8.96
N PHE A 269 -14.62 12.16 10.06
CA PHE A 269 -14.62 11.01 10.97
C PHE A 269 -15.92 10.25 10.81
N LEU A 270 -15.83 8.97 10.45
CA LEU A 270 -16.98 8.10 10.26
C LEU A 270 -16.99 7.05 11.35
N GLY A 271 -17.97 7.15 12.26
CA GLY A 271 -18.27 6.07 13.21
C GLY A 271 -18.99 4.92 12.53
N ASN A 272 -18.90 3.72 13.10
CA ASN A 272 -19.47 2.49 12.55
C ASN A 272 -20.94 2.26 12.91
N SER A 273 -21.66 3.28 13.38
CA SER A 273 -23.07 3.18 13.72
C SER A 273 -23.77 4.52 13.54
N SER A 274 -25.09 4.53 13.73
CA SER A 274 -25.89 5.76 13.69
C SER A 274 -25.56 6.77 14.79
N GLN A 275 -24.70 6.40 15.75
CA GLN A 275 -24.17 7.31 16.77
C GLN A 275 -23.07 8.24 16.24
N GLY A 276 -22.63 8.06 14.98
CA GLY A 276 -21.60 8.90 14.35
C GLY A 276 -20.32 8.91 15.18
N ILE A 277 -19.82 10.10 15.53
CA ILE A 277 -18.57 10.24 16.30
C ILE A 277 -18.62 9.68 17.74
N GLN A 278 -19.80 9.31 18.26
CA GLN A 278 -19.94 8.64 19.56
C GLN A 278 -19.96 7.10 19.45
N ALA A 279 -19.88 6.55 18.23
CA ALA A 279 -19.81 5.11 18.03
C ALA A 279 -18.58 4.50 18.71
N GLU A 280 -18.66 3.21 19.05
CA GLU A 280 -17.58 2.48 19.71
C GLU A 280 -16.33 2.32 18.83
N ASP A 281 -16.53 2.24 17.52
CA ASP A 281 -15.46 2.12 16.54
C ASP A 281 -15.77 2.95 15.28
N GLY A 282 -14.78 3.09 14.39
CA GLY A 282 -14.88 3.92 13.20
C GLY A 282 -13.52 4.24 12.59
N MET A 283 -13.45 5.27 11.77
CA MET A 283 -12.22 5.64 11.09
C MET A 283 -12.19 7.14 10.75
N VAL A 284 -10.99 7.63 10.48
CA VAL A 284 -10.83 8.82 9.64
C VAL A 284 -11.01 8.42 8.19
N VAL A 285 -11.74 9.23 7.44
CA VAL A 285 -11.81 9.18 5.98
C VAL A 285 -11.13 10.43 5.45
N PHE A 286 -9.91 10.26 4.96
CA PHE A 286 -9.17 11.30 4.27
C PHE A 286 -8.99 10.90 2.81
N GLY A 287 -9.12 11.86 1.89
CA GLY A 287 -8.94 11.59 0.48
C GLY A 287 -8.36 12.75 -0.30
N PHE A 288 -7.22 12.52 -0.96
CA PHE A 288 -6.76 13.40 -2.03
C PHE A 288 -7.63 13.22 -3.27
N GLY A 289 -8.05 14.33 -3.88
CA GLY A 289 -8.88 14.32 -5.08
C GLY A 289 -10.25 13.67 -4.88
N ARG A 290 -10.87 13.85 -3.72
CA ARG A 290 -12.20 13.34 -3.37
C ARG A 290 -13.17 14.49 -3.11
N GLN A 291 -14.00 14.81 -4.10
CA GLN A 291 -15.05 15.82 -3.96
C GLN A 291 -16.30 15.29 -3.24
N SER A 292 -17.36 16.11 -3.20
CA SER A 292 -18.68 15.71 -2.69
C SER A 292 -19.19 14.44 -3.38
N ASP A 293 -20.07 13.71 -2.70
CA ASP A 293 -20.72 12.50 -3.23
C ASP A 293 -19.77 11.35 -3.64
N ALA A 294 -18.57 11.36 -3.06
CA ALA A 294 -17.53 10.36 -3.29
C ALA A 294 -17.22 10.20 -4.79
N GLN A 295 -16.83 11.31 -5.43
CA GLN A 295 -16.36 11.31 -6.81
C GLN A 295 -14.82 11.50 -6.88
N PRO A 296 -14.07 10.57 -7.52
CA PRO A 296 -12.64 10.72 -7.74
C PRO A 296 -12.32 11.84 -8.74
N GLN A 297 -11.23 12.59 -8.53
CA GLN A 297 -10.86 13.74 -9.35
C GLN A 297 -9.51 13.63 -10.07
N MET A 298 -8.63 12.72 -9.65
CA MET A 298 -7.25 12.67 -10.12
C MET A 298 -7.14 11.89 -11.43
N THR A 299 -6.26 12.34 -12.32
CA THR A 299 -6.00 11.71 -13.64
C THR A 299 -4.52 11.54 -13.95
N ASP A 300 -3.64 12.24 -13.23
CA ASP A 300 -2.21 12.26 -13.53
C ASP A 300 -1.60 10.86 -13.32
N PRO A 301 -0.95 10.27 -14.34
CA PRO A 301 -0.34 8.95 -14.25
C PRO A 301 1.02 8.94 -13.57
N HIS A 302 1.49 10.06 -13.00
CA HIS A 302 2.82 10.21 -12.39
C HIS A 302 2.77 10.75 -10.96
N ASN A 303 1.61 10.72 -10.31
CA ASN A 303 1.53 11.11 -8.90
C ASN A 303 2.30 10.15 -8.01
N THR A 304 3.16 10.71 -7.16
CA THR A 304 3.83 10.01 -6.07
C THR A 304 3.26 10.49 -4.74
N PHE A 305 2.84 9.55 -3.90
CA PHE A 305 2.38 9.81 -2.53
C PHE A 305 3.42 9.30 -1.54
N TYR A 306 3.71 10.09 -0.52
CA TYR A 306 4.57 9.75 0.60
C TYR A 306 3.70 9.52 1.83
N PHE A 307 3.97 8.47 2.59
CA PHE A 307 3.33 8.25 3.88
C PHE A 307 4.26 7.50 4.83
N GLY A 308 4.08 7.78 6.11
CA GLY A 308 5.00 7.29 7.11
C GLY A 308 4.73 7.86 8.48
N PHE A 309 5.68 7.61 9.37
CA PHE A 309 5.56 7.93 10.77
C PHE A 309 6.54 9.04 11.15
N ILE A 310 6.10 9.99 11.97
CA ILE A 310 6.99 10.95 12.64
C ILE A 310 6.82 10.79 14.16
N LYS A 311 7.88 10.34 14.84
CA LYS A 311 7.92 10.11 16.28
C LYS A 311 7.85 11.41 17.08
N MET A 312 6.65 11.99 17.19
CA MET A 312 6.33 13.13 18.04
C MET A 312 4.84 13.24 18.30
N ARG A 313 4.48 13.99 19.35
CA ARG A 313 3.11 14.46 19.59
C ARG A 313 3.04 15.95 19.24
N VAL A 314 2.00 16.37 18.54
CA VAL A 314 1.78 17.77 18.14
C VAL A 314 0.77 18.40 19.10
N LYS A 315 1.26 19.21 20.04
CA LYS A 315 0.44 19.80 21.10
C LYS A 315 -0.01 21.23 20.79
N ASN A 316 0.80 21.95 20.04
CA ASN A 316 0.67 23.38 19.77
C ASN A 316 1.35 23.78 18.44
N GLN A 317 1.24 25.06 18.08
CA GLN A 317 1.81 25.63 16.87
C GLN A 317 3.31 25.34 16.69
N ASN A 318 4.13 25.49 17.73
CA ASN A 318 5.57 25.23 17.65
C ASN A 318 5.87 23.76 17.29
N SER A 319 5.14 22.81 17.89
CA SER A 319 5.29 21.40 17.50
C SER A 319 4.77 21.10 16.09
N HIS A 320 3.80 21.87 15.59
CA HIS A 320 3.32 21.75 14.21
C HIS A 320 4.34 22.27 13.20
N GLU A 321 4.98 23.41 13.47
CA GLU A 321 6.06 23.94 12.63
C GLU A 321 7.24 22.96 12.50
N ASN A 322 7.51 22.17 13.55
CA ASN A 322 8.50 21.10 13.48
C ASN A 322 8.07 19.94 12.55
N VAL A 323 6.78 19.65 12.46
CA VAL A 323 6.24 18.68 11.49
C VAL A 323 6.34 19.24 10.08
N VAL A 324 5.95 20.50 9.86
CA VAL A 324 6.07 21.20 8.57
C VAL A 324 7.49 21.07 8.03
N LYS A 325 8.50 21.46 8.83
CA LYS A 325 9.92 21.38 8.43
C LYS A 325 10.36 19.95 8.09
N ARG A 326 9.81 18.93 8.73
CA ARG A 326 10.18 17.52 8.49
C ARG A 326 9.55 17.00 7.20
N ILE A 327 8.26 17.25 6.99
CA ILE A 327 7.56 16.81 5.78
C ILE A 327 8.10 17.59 4.57
N ASP A 328 8.24 18.91 4.66
CA ASP A 328 8.74 19.73 3.56
C ASP A 328 10.21 19.42 3.21
N LYS A 329 11.00 18.96 4.18
CA LYS A 329 12.35 18.46 3.90
C LYS A 329 12.29 17.13 3.15
N LEU A 330 11.44 16.20 3.60
CA LEU A 330 11.26 14.89 2.96
C LEU A 330 10.83 15.04 1.50
N LEU A 331 9.92 15.97 1.18
CA LEU A 331 9.42 16.20 -0.17
C LEU A 331 10.42 16.90 -1.11
N LYS A 332 11.62 17.23 -0.62
CA LYS A 332 12.70 17.86 -1.42
C LYS A 332 13.89 16.92 -1.64
N GLU A 333 13.91 15.77 -0.98
CA GLU A 333 14.91 14.71 -1.16
C GLU A 333 14.52 13.85 -2.37
#